data_AF-A0A6L3X2Y6-F1
#
_entry.id   AF-A0A6L3X2Y6-F1
#
_cell.length_a   1.000
_cell.length_b   1.000
_cell.length_c   1.000
_cell.angle_alpha   90.00
_cell.angle_beta   90.00
_cell.angle_gamma   90.00
#
_symmetry.space_group_name_H-M   'P 1'
#
loop_
_entity.id
_entity.type
_entity.pdbx_description
1 polymer ?
#
loop_
_entity_poly.entity_id
_entity_poly.type
_entity_poly.pdbx_seq_one_letter_code
_entity_poly.pdbx_strand_id
1 'polypeptide(L)'
;VHNGLTVLPQTEKYLHGTKVAYGILVQSALLGQDDVLAQLVAAYQRFNLPTTLRELDVDIHNRDELDKVIAHTLRPVESIHYLPVTLTPEVLRAAFAKVESFSR
;
A
#
# COMPACT_ATOMS: atom_id res chain seq x y z
N VAL A 1 6.42 1.27 0.78
CA VAL A 1 5.35 0.27 0.55
C VAL A 1 5.77 -0.80 -0.44
N HIS A 2 6.17 -0.48 -1.68
CA HIS A 2 6.69 -1.47 -2.64
C HIS A 2 7.73 -2.42 -2.00
N ASN A 3 8.79 -1.87 -1.40
CA ASN A 3 9.85 -2.66 -0.75
C ASN A 3 9.29 -3.50 0.41
N GLY A 4 8.30 -2.96 1.13
CA GLY A 4 7.58 -3.71 2.15
C GLY A 4 6.88 -4.93 1.59
N LEU A 5 6.19 -4.81 0.44
CA LEU A 5 5.51 -5.93 -0.19
C LEU A 5 6.48 -7.03 -0.63
N THR A 6 7.71 -6.67 -1.05
CA THR A 6 8.70 -7.66 -1.51
C THR A 6 9.18 -8.65 -0.43
N VAL A 7 8.84 -8.44 0.85
CA VAL A 7 9.12 -9.42 1.90
C VAL A 7 8.19 -10.63 1.86
N LEU A 8 7.08 -10.53 1.12
CA LEU A 8 6.09 -11.59 0.97
C LEU A 8 6.36 -12.35 -0.34
N PRO A 9 6.75 -13.65 -0.30
CA PRO A 9 7.11 -14.41 -1.48
C PRO A 9 6.01 -14.46 -2.55
N GLN A 10 4.74 -14.48 -2.14
CA GLN A 10 3.60 -14.49 -3.06
C GLN A 10 3.53 -13.24 -3.94
N THR A 11 4.19 -12.14 -3.55
CA THR A 11 4.21 -10.89 -4.32
C THR A 11 5.32 -10.85 -5.40
N GLU A 12 6.21 -11.85 -5.44
CA GLU A 12 7.36 -11.87 -6.36
C GLU A 12 6.92 -11.85 -7.82
N LYS A 13 5.88 -12.62 -8.16
CA LYS A 13 5.33 -12.74 -9.51
C LYS A 13 4.77 -11.44 -10.10
N TYR A 14 4.49 -10.45 -9.27
CA TYR A 14 3.98 -9.15 -9.71
C TYR A 14 5.12 -8.24 -10.13
N LEU A 15 4.93 -7.55 -11.26
CA LEU A 15 5.90 -6.59 -11.77
C LEU A 15 6.15 -5.45 -10.76
N HIS A 16 7.33 -4.84 -10.86
CA HIS A 16 7.70 -3.69 -10.02
C HIS A 16 6.63 -2.59 -10.05
N GLY A 17 6.21 -2.17 -11.26
CA GLY A 17 5.20 -1.14 -11.45
C GLY A 17 3.84 -1.47 -10.83
N THR A 18 3.46 -2.75 -10.80
CA THR A 18 2.20 -3.22 -10.19
C THR A 18 2.20 -3.00 -8.68
N LYS A 19 3.31 -3.34 -8.00
CA LYS A 19 3.49 -3.09 -6.57
C LYS A 19 3.65 -1.60 -6.24
N VAL A 20 4.31 -0.84 -7.12
CA VAL A 20 4.43 0.63 -7.00
C VAL A 20 3.06 1.30 -7.09
N ALA A 21 2.21 0.90 -8.05
CA ALA A 21 0.86 1.43 -8.21
C ALA A 21 0.06 1.35 -6.90
N TYR A 22 -0.04 0.17 -6.31
CA TYR A 22 -0.71 0.02 -5.01
C TYR A 22 -0.06 0.89 -3.91
N GLY A 23 1.27 0.98 -3.89
CA GLY A 23 2.01 1.85 -2.98
C GLY A 23 1.65 3.35 -3.10
N ILE A 24 1.31 3.83 -4.30
CA ILE A 24 0.86 5.22 -4.52
C ILE A 24 -0.50 5.45 -3.86
N LEU A 25 -1.43 4.48 -3.92
CA LEU A 25 -2.72 4.58 -3.23
C LEU A 25 -2.52 4.72 -1.71
N VAL A 26 -1.63 3.90 -1.14
CA VAL A 26 -1.29 3.97 0.29
C VAL A 26 -0.65 5.31 0.64
N GLN A 27 0.19 5.86 -0.23
CA GLN A 27 0.77 7.20 -0.05
C GLN A 27 -0.31 8.29 -0.06
N SER A 28 -1.26 8.26 -0.99
CA SER A 28 -2.38 9.21 -1.02
C SER A 28 -3.23 9.11 0.26
N ALA A 29 -3.47 7.89 0.76
CA ALA A 29 -4.14 7.67 2.04
C ALA A 29 -3.36 8.25 3.24
N LEU A 30 -2.03 8.05 3.29
CA LEU A 30 -1.16 8.62 4.33
C LEU A 30 -1.19 10.16 4.34
N LEU A 31 -1.28 10.77 3.16
CA LEU A 31 -1.32 12.22 2.99
C LEU A 31 -2.72 12.81 3.19
N GLY A 32 -3.73 12.00 3.50
CA GLY A 32 -5.12 12.46 3.67
C GLY A 32 -5.75 13.00 2.38
N GLN A 33 -5.25 12.58 1.22
CA GLN A 33 -5.69 13.07 -0.10
C GLN A 33 -6.85 12.22 -0.64
N ASP A 34 -7.99 12.23 0.06
CA ASP A 34 -9.13 11.34 -0.24
C ASP A 34 -9.69 11.51 -1.67
N ASP A 35 -9.79 12.75 -2.17
CA ASP A 35 -10.25 13.03 -3.54
C ASP A 35 -9.28 12.49 -4.60
N VAL A 36 -7.97 12.57 -4.33
CA VAL A 36 -6.92 12.03 -5.21
C VAL A 36 -6.94 10.51 -5.16
N LEU A 37 -7.09 9.93 -3.97
CA LEU A 37 -7.20 8.49 -3.78
C LEU A 37 -8.40 7.93 -4.58
N ALA A 38 -9.58 8.56 -4.49
CA ALA A 38 -10.75 8.15 -5.27
C ALA A 38 -10.48 8.18 -6.78
N GLN A 39 -9.89 9.26 -7.27
CA GLN A 39 -9.55 9.41 -8.69
C GLN A 39 -8.54 8.36 -9.16
N LEU A 40 -7.52 8.08 -8.35
CA LEU A 40 -6.51 7.07 -8.65
C LEU A 40 -7.10 5.66 -8.67
N VAL A 41 -7.94 5.30 -7.68
CA VAL A 41 -8.63 4.00 -7.65
C VAL A 41 -9.47 3.81 -8.92
N ALA A 42 -10.30 4.80 -9.27
CA ALA A 42 -11.12 4.74 -10.48
C ALA A 42 -10.28 4.63 -11.77
N ALA A 43 -9.15 5.34 -11.84
CA ALA A 43 -8.24 5.24 -12.98
C ALA A 43 -7.56 3.87 -13.05
N TYR A 44 -7.07 3.35 -11.92
CA TYR A 44 -6.34 2.08 -11.86
C TYR A 44 -7.23 0.89 -12.21
N GLN A 45 -8.50 0.90 -11.78
CA GLN A 45 -9.49 -0.10 -12.19
C GLN A 45 -9.68 -0.13 -13.72
N ARG A 46 -9.64 1.03 -14.41
CA ARG A 46 -9.72 1.09 -15.88
C ARG A 46 -8.47 0.56 -16.59
N PHE A 47 -7.33 0.57 -15.91
CA PHE A 47 -6.05 0.08 -16.43
C PHE A 47 -5.69 -1.33 -15.95
N ASN A 48 -6.59 -2.02 -15.24
CA ASN A 48 -6.35 -3.31 -14.59
C ASN A 48 -5.12 -3.28 -13.68
N LEU A 49 -4.91 -2.17 -12.97
CA LEU A 49 -3.90 -2.03 -11.92
C LEU A 49 -4.52 -2.36 -10.55
N PRO A 50 -3.75 -2.92 -9.60
CA PRO A 50 -4.26 -3.34 -8.31
C PRO A 50 -4.72 -2.15 -7.48
N THR A 51 -5.91 -2.27 -6.93
CA THR A 51 -6.51 -1.30 -5.99
C THR A 51 -6.81 -1.92 -4.63
N THR A 52 -6.54 -3.22 -4.47
CA THR A 52 -6.64 -3.98 -3.22
C THR A 52 -5.38 -4.82 -3.00
N LEU A 53 -5.05 -5.11 -1.74
CA LEU A 53 -3.98 -6.07 -1.41
C LEU A 53 -4.26 -7.47 -1.96
N ARG A 54 -5.54 -7.85 -2.04
CA ARG A 54 -5.95 -9.16 -2.56
C ARG A 54 -5.55 -9.37 -4.02
N GLU A 55 -5.53 -8.31 -4.83
CA GLU A 55 -5.05 -8.38 -6.22
C GLU A 55 -3.54 -8.62 -6.33
N LEU A 56 -2.81 -8.46 -5.22
CA LEU A 56 -1.40 -8.79 -5.04
C LEU A 56 -1.18 -10.09 -4.25
N ASP A 57 -2.22 -10.90 -4.08
CA ASP A 57 -2.25 -12.11 -3.23
C ASP A 57 -1.90 -11.86 -1.76
N VAL A 58 -2.15 -10.65 -1.26
CA VAL A 58 -1.97 -10.31 0.16
C VAL A 58 -3.34 -10.21 0.83
N ASP A 59 -3.54 -10.94 1.92
CA ASP A 59 -4.74 -10.80 2.73
C ASP A 59 -4.54 -9.69 3.77
N ILE A 60 -5.33 -8.61 3.67
CA ILE A 60 -5.34 -7.50 4.63
C ILE A 60 -5.64 -7.98 6.07
N HIS A 61 -6.32 -9.12 6.23
CA HIS A 61 -6.66 -9.70 7.53
C HIS A 61 -5.56 -10.60 8.09
N ASN A 62 -4.56 -10.98 7.30
CA ASN A 62 -3.40 -11.71 7.78
C ASN A 62 -2.43 -10.75 8.50
N ARG A 63 -2.62 -10.62 9.82
CA ARG A 63 -1.84 -9.70 10.65
C ARG A 63 -0.35 -9.95 10.57
N ASP A 64 0.10 -11.21 10.60
CA ASP A 64 1.52 -11.54 10.63
C ASP A 64 2.24 -11.13 9.33
N GLU A 65 1.59 -11.29 8.18
CA GLU A 65 2.13 -10.82 6.90
C GLU A 65 2.11 -9.30 6.80
N LEU A 66 0.99 -8.67 7.17
CA LEU A 66 0.86 -7.23 7.13
C LEU A 66 1.86 -6.55 8.07
N ASP A 67 2.15 -7.13 9.22
CA ASP A 67 3.13 -6.64 10.18
C ASP A 67 4.55 -6.69 9.61
N LYS A 68 4.91 -7.74 8.85
CA LYS A 68 6.19 -7.81 8.13
C LYS A 68 6.30 -6.71 7.06
N VAL A 69 5.25 -6.49 6.28
CA VAL A 69 5.20 -5.43 5.25
C VAL A 69 5.35 -4.05 5.88
N ILE A 70 4.64 -3.79 6.98
CA ILE A 70 4.70 -2.53 7.73
C ILE A 70 6.09 -2.32 8.32
N ALA A 71 6.62 -3.31 9.04
CA ALA A 71 7.94 -3.23 9.66
C ALA A 71 9.04 -2.95 8.63
N HIS A 72 9.00 -3.62 7.48
CA HIS A 72 9.96 -3.38 6.41
C HIS A 72 9.79 -2.01 5.77
N THR A 73 8.55 -1.57 5.54
CA THR A 73 8.26 -0.23 4.99
C THR A 73 8.75 0.89 5.89
N LEU A 74 8.74 0.71 7.21
CA LEU A 74 9.12 1.73 8.20
C LEU A 74 10.61 1.70 8.58
N ARG A 75 11.45 0.86 7.95
CA ARG A 75 12.89 0.84 8.23
C ARG A 75 13.49 2.25 8.05
N PRO A 76 14.47 2.68 8.86
CA PRO A 76 14.99 4.06 8.83
C PRO A 76 15.55 4.52 7.48
N VAL A 77 15.99 3.56 6.65
CA VAL A 77 16.60 3.81 5.33
C VAL A 77 15.57 3.98 4.21
N GLU A 78 14.29 3.71 4.47
CA GLU A 78 13.25 3.73 3.45
C GLU A 78 12.81 5.15 3.10
N SER A 79 12.38 5.35 1.85
CA SER A 79 11.97 6.67 1.35
C SER A 79 10.65 7.19 1.93
N ILE A 80 9.89 6.37 2.65
CA ILE A 80 8.62 6.78 3.26
C ILE A 80 8.82 7.95 4.24
N HIS A 81 10.00 8.05 4.88
CA HIS A 81 10.33 9.09 5.86
C HIS A 81 10.50 10.49 5.24
N TYR A 82 10.45 10.62 3.92
CA TYR A 82 10.37 11.93 3.24
C TYR A 82 8.94 12.50 3.20
N LEU A 83 7.93 11.72 3.58
CA LEU A 83 6.56 12.22 3.69
C LEU A 83 6.43 13.15 4.91
N PRO A 84 5.70 14.27 4.81
CA PRO A 84 5.49 15.20 5.93
C PRO A 84 4.42 14.67 6.90
N VAL A 85 4.55 13.42 7.35
CA VAL A 85 3.59 12.71 8.19
C VAL A 85 4.35 12.01 9.32
N THR A 86 3.82 12.04 10.54
CA THR A 86 4.35 11.22 11.63
C THR A 86 4.02 9.75 11.38
N LEU A 87 5.03 8.96 11.04
CA LEU A 87 4.86 7.56 10.68
C LEU A 87 4.95 6.65 11.90
N THR A 88 3.93 5.83 12.10
CA THR A 88 3.92 4.71 13.04
C THR A 88 3.33 3.46 12.35
N PRO A 89 3.54 2.25 12.91
CA PRO A 89 2.90 1.04 12.40
C PRO A 89 1.37 1.16 12.29
N GLU A 90 0.74 1.83 13.25
CA GLU A 90 -0.71 2.05 13.30
C GLU A 90 -1.17 3.00 12.19
N VAL A 91 -0.42 4.09 11.96
CA VAL A 91 -0.71 5.06 10.88
C VAL A 91 -0.61 4.36 9.52
N LEU A 92 0.44 3.56 9.29
CA LEU A 92 0.60 2.84 8.03
C LEU A 92 -0.48 1.76 7.85
N ARG A 93 -0.86 1.06 8.92
CA ARG A 93 -1.98 0.10 8.87
C ARG A 93 -3.31 0.77 8.54
N ALA A 94 -3.58 1.93 9.15
CA ALA A 94 -4.77 2.71 8.87
C ALA A 94 -4.81 3.17 7.41
N ALA A 95 -3.66 3.54 6.83
CA ALA A 95 -3.56 3.87 5.42
C ALA A 95 -3.88 2.68 4.50
N PHE A 96 -3.36 1.48 4.78
CA PHE A 96 -3.76 0.27 4.06
C PHE A 96 -5.28 0.04 4.15
N ALA A 97 -5.85 0.08 5.36
CA ALA A 97 -7.28 -0.10 5.56
C ALA A 97 -8.14 0.96 4.83
N LYS A 98 -7.66 2.20 4.77
CA LYS A 98 -8.30 3.29 4.02
C LYS A 98 -8.33 2.96 2.52
N VAL A 99 -7.22 2.53 1.92
CA VAL A 99 -7.20 2.09 0.51
C VAL A 99 -8.21 0.98 0.25
N GLU A 100 -8.23 -0.06 1.09
CA GLU A 100 -9.18 -1.19 0.93
C GLU A 100 -10.65 -0.76 1.04
N SER A 101 -10.96 0.38 1.66
CA SER A 101 -12.33 0.90 1.77
C SER A 101 -12.84 1.61 0.50
N PHE A 102 -11.93 2.09 -0.36
CA PHE A 102 -12.28 2.79 -1.61
C PHE A 102 -12.53 1.84 -2.78
N SER A 103 -12.01 0.62 -2.69
CA SER A 103 -12.05 -0.38 -3.76
C SER A 103 -13.20 -1.39 -3.60
N ARG A 104 -14.19 -1.08 -2.75
CA ARG A 104 -15.39 -1.89 -2.52
C ARG A 104 -16.51 -1.59 -3.51
#